data_AF-A0A923WIY2-F1
#
_entry.id   AF-A0A923WIY2-F1
#
_cell.length_a   1.000
_cell.length_b   1.000
_cell.length_c   1.000
_cell.angle_alpha   90.00
_cell.angle_beta   90.00
_cell.angle_gamma   90.00
#
_symmetry.space_group_name_H-M   'P 1'
#
loop_
_entity.id
_entity.type
_entity.pdbx_description
1 polymer ?
#
loop_
_entity_poly.entity_id
_entity_poly.type
_entity_poly.pdbx_seq_one_letter_code
_entity_poly.pdbx_strand_id
1 'polypeptide(L)'
;MNISADLEEYRKLFWDAFHRPKLSTAKYQDQWQSLDLINDVLAGPLFSMYENGHIRYIFEDKERFPKINSLEDFKTWAAYLINVYHDEVESLDPPVNKEEEYDLQVMRFQTETKTKLVSLVVKIEGRE
;
A
#
# COMPACT_ATOMS: atom_id res chain seq x y z
N MET A 1 -5.60 -16.46 -20.79
CA MET A 1 -4.57 -16.73 -19.77
C MET A 1 -5.26 -17.17 -18.50
N ASN A 2 -4.83 -18.26 -17.87
CA ASN A 2 -5.31 -18.62 -16.53
C ASN A 2 -4.67 -17.62 -15.56
N ILE A 3 -5.48 -16.83 -14.85
CA ILE A 3 -4.99 -15.91 -13.83
C ILE A 3 -4.51 -16.78 -12.66
N SER A 4 -3.30 -16.51 -12.14
CA SER A 4 -2.81 -17.25 -10.98
C SER A 4 -3.65 -16.92 -9.74
N ALA A 5 -3.84 -17.89 -8.83
CA ALA A 5 -4.58 -17.66 -7.59
C ALA A 5 -3.99 -16.49 -6.76
N ASP A 6 -2.67 -16.29 -6.85
CA ASP A 6 -1.98 -15.18 -6.19
C ASP A 6 -2.39 -13.81 -6.79
N LEU A 7 -2.55 -13.69 -8.11
CA LEU A 7 -3.01 -12.45 -8.76
C LEU A 7 -4.50 -12.20 -8.48
N GLU A 8 -5.32 -13.24 -8.36
CA GLU A 8 -6.72 -13.09 -7.92
C GLU A 8 -6.82 -12.59 -6.47
N GLU A 9 -6.02 -13.14 -5.56
CA GLU A 9 -5.92 -12.68 -4.18
C GLU A 9 -5.46 -11.23 -4.12
N TYR A 10 -4.41 -10.88 -4.87
CA TYR A 10 -3.92 -9.52 -4.98
C TYR A 10 -5.03 -8.54 -5.38
N ARG A 11 -5.79 -8.88 -6.43
CA ARG A 11 -6.87 -8.01 -6.94
C ARG A 11 -7.99 -7.80 -5.94
N LYS A 12 -8.29 -8.79 -5.10
CA LYS A 12 -9.30 -8.67 -4.02
C LYS A 12 -8.84 -7.70 -2.94
N LEU A 13 -7.55 -7.73 -2.57
CA LEU A 13 -6.99 -6.93 -1.48
C LEU A 13 -6.63 -5.50 -1.88
N PHE A 14 -6.40 -5.22 -3.17
CA PHE A 14 -5.90 -3.92 -3.62
C PHE A 14 -6.75 -2.75 -3.09
N TRP A 15 -8.07 -2.88 -3.22
CA TRP A 15 -9.01 -1.85 -2.85
C TRP A 15 -9.17 -1.67 -1.34
N ASP A 16 -8.89 -2.70 -0.54
CA ASP A 16 -8.87 -2.61 0.92
C ASP A 16 -7.70 -1.73 1.42
N ALA A 17 -6.58 -1.72 0.68
CA ALA A 17 -5.40 -0.94 1.02
C ALA A 17 -5.47 0.55 0.62
N PHE A 18 -6.19 0.88 -0.47
CA PHE A 18 -6.11 2.20 -1.12
C PHE A 18 -7.43 2.97 -1.20
N HIS A 19 -8.59 2.35 -0.95
CA HIS A 19 -9.81 3.15 -0.84
C HIS A 19 -9.72 4.12 0.34
N ARG A 20 -10.34 5.29 0.18
CA ARG A 20 -10.57 6.21 1.28
C ARG A 20 -11.40 5.51 2.36
N PRO A 21 -10.87 5.31 3.58
CA PRO A 21 -11.60 4.68 4.65
C PRO A 21 -12.72 5.59 5.17
N LYS A 22 -13.76 4.98 5.71
CA LYS A 22 -14.82 5.69 6.44
C LYS A 22 -14.38 5.85 7.89
N LEU A 23 -13.63 6.91 8.16
CA LEU A 23 -13.18 7.27 9.50
C LEU A 23 -14.23 8.18 10.16
N SER A 24 -14.45 8.00 11.46
CA SER A 24 -15.52 8.66 12.22
C SER A 24 -15.07 9.97 12.85
N THR A 25 -13.77 10.11 13.11
CA THR A 25 -13.20 11.21 13.90
C THR A 25 -12.26 12.08 13.07
N ALA A 26 -12.26 13.38 13.34
CA ALA A 26 -11.44 14.36 12.60
C ALA A 26 -9.93 14.06 12.70
N LYS A 27 -9.46 13.70 13.90
CA LYS A 27 -8.05 13.34 14.17
C LYS A 27 -7.51 12.31 13.17
N TYR A 28 -8.22 11.20 12.96
CA TYR A 28 -7.77 10.14 12.05
C TYR A 28 -8.08 10.47 10.59
N GLN A 29 -9.13 11.25 10.30
CA GLN A 29 -9.38 11.76 8.94
C GLN A 29 -8.24 12.67 8.47
N ASP A 30 -7.80 13.59 9.32
CA ASP A 30 -6.71 14.52 9.04
C ASP A 30 -5.39 13.78 8.89
N GLN A 31 -5.13 12.77 9.76
CA GLN A 31 -3.95 11.91 9.61
C GLN A 31 -3.98 11.11 8.30
N TRP A 32 -5.13 10.55 7.92
CA TRP A 32 -5.20 9.82 6.65
C TRP A 32 -4.96 10.74 5.45
N GLN A 33 -5.48 11.97 5.50
CA GLN A 33 -5.27 12.98 4.45
C GLN A 33 -3.81 13.46 4.39
N SER A 34 -3.12 13.61 5.53
CA SER A 34 -1.70 13.98 5.53
C SER A 34 -0.82 12.91 4.87
N LEU A 35 -1.27 11.66 4.89
CA LEU A 35 -0.61 10.49 4.29
C LEU A 35 -0.99 10.24 2.82
N ASP A 36 -1.84 11.08 2.22
CA ASP A 36 -2.36 10.90 0.85
C ASP A 36 -1.24 10.83 -0.19
N LEU A 37 -0.17 11.63 -0.02
CA LEU A 37 0.99 11.58 -0.92
C LEU A 37 1.70 10.22 -0.91
N ILE A 38 1.82 9.58 0.26
CA ILE A 38 2.42 8.24 0.35
C ILE A 38 1.52 7.21 -0.32
N ASN A 39 0.20 7.33 -0.10
CA ASN A 39 -0.78 6.47 -0.76
C ASN A 39 -0.71 6.61 -2.28
N ASP A 40 -0.68 7.83 -2.82
CA ASP A 40 -0.64 8.10 -4.26
C ASP A 40 0.63 7.52 -4.92
N VAL A 41 1.79 7.80 -4.32
CA VAL A 41 3.09 7.29 -4.81
C VAL A 41 3.13 5.77 -4.82
N LEU A 42 2.60 5.11 -3.78
CA LEU A 42 2.58 3.65 -3.69
C LEU A 42 1.49 3.02 -4.57
N ALA A 43 0.37 3.72 -4.79
CA ALA A 43 -0.77 3.24 -5.56
C ALA A 43 -0.40 3.02 -7.03
N GLY A 44 0.44 3.84 -7.64
CA GLY A 44 0.80 3.71 -9.05
C GLY A 44 1.35 2.31 -9.40
N PRO A 45 2.46 1.86 -8.80
CA PRO A 45 3.00 0.52 -9.05
C PRO A 45 1.99 -0.60 -8.73
N LEU A 46 1.31 -0.48 -7.58
CA LEU A 46 0.37 -1.51 -7.13
C LEU A 46 -0.91 -1.56 -7.99
N PHE A 47 -1.32 -0.45 -8.58
CA PHE A 47 -2.44 -0.41 -9.51
C PHE A 47 -2.07 -1.00 -10.88
N SER A 48 -0.83 -0.81 -11.35
CA SER A 48 -0.35 -1.53 -12.54
C SER A 48 -0.40 -3.03 -12.33
N MET A 49 -0.03 -3.52 -11.14
CA MET A 49 -0.19 -4.94 -10.82
C MET A 49 -1.67 -5.37 -10.85
N TYR A 50 -2.57 -4.54 -10.33
CA TYR A 50 -4.00 -4.80 -10.34
C TYR A 50 -4.55 -4.92 -11.78
N GLU A 51 -4.29 -3.93 -12.62
CA GLU A 51 -4.79 -3.87 -14.00
C GLU A 51 -4.09 -4.90 -14.90
N ASN A 52 -2.76 -4.85 -14.94
CA ASN A 52 -1.94 -5.52 -15.95
C ASN A 52 -1.37 -6.86 -15.48
N GLY A 53 -1.39 -7.13 -14.16
CA GLY A 53 -0.77 -8.32 -13.59
C GLY A 53 0.75 -8.25 -13.47
N HIS A 54 1.35 -7.08 -13.74
CA HIS A 54 2.78 -6.85 -13.57
C HIS A 54 3.11 -5.39 -13.20
N ILE A 55 4.32 -5.18 -12.68
CA ILE A 55 4.86 -3.85 -12.31
C ILE A 55 5.98 -3.37 -13.25
N ARG A 56 6.27 -4.10 -14.34
CA ARG A 56 7.40 -3.88 -15.26
C ARG A 56 7.74 -2.41 -15.59
N TYR A 57 6.74 -1.56 -15.80
CA TYR A 57 6.96 -0.14 -16.15
C TYR A 57 7.82 0.61 -15.12
N ILE A 58 7.79 0.22 -13.84
CA ILE A 58 8.60 0.88 -12.80
C ILE A 58 10.11 0.67 -13.02
N PHE A 59 10.49 -0.38 -13.73
CA PHE A 59 11.88 -0.67 -14.07
C PHE A 59 12.32 0.03 -15.36
N GLU A 60 11.37 0.49 -16.17
CA GLU A 60 11.60 1.09 -17.48
C GLU A 60 11.53 2.63 -17.40
N ASP A 61 10.61 3.18 -16.61
CA ASP A 61 10.42 4.62 -16.41
C ASP A 61 11.39 5.18 -15.35
N LYS A 62 12.60 5.54 -15.80
CA LYS A 62 13.63 6.13 -14.93
C LYS A 62 13.40 7.58 -14.57
N GLU A 63 12.50 8.27 -15.25
CA GLU A 63 12.09 9.63 -14.87
C GLU A 63 11.26 9.57 -13.58
N ARG A 64 10.31 8.62 -13.51
CA ARG A 64 9.45 8.43 -12.33
C ARG A 64 10.11 7.59 -11.23
N PHE A 65 10.88 6.57 -11.61
CA PHE A 65 11.49 5.61 -10.67
C PHE A 65 13.01 5.48 -10.88
N PRO A 66 13.80 6.55 -10.68
CA PRO A 66 15.24 6.56 -11.00
C PRO A 66 16.07 5.55 -10.19
N LYS A 67 15.58 5.14 -9.01
CA LYS A 67 16.30 4.26 -8.07
C LYS A 67 15.77 2.83 -8.03
N ILE A 68 14.71 2.51 -8.77
CA ILE A 68 14.10 1.17 -8.78
C ILE A 68 14.57 0.44 -10.04
N ASN A 69 15.54 -0.46 -9.90
CA ASN A 69 16.15 -1.19 -11.01
C ASN A 69 15.88 -2.70 -10.95
N SER A 70 15.36 -3.17 -9.83
CA SER A 70 15.11 -4.58 -9.57
C SER A 70 13.92 -4.77 -8.66
N LEU A 71 13.42 -6.01 -8.59
CA LEU A 71 12.36 -6.38 -7.68
C LEU A 71 12.74 -6.15 -6.21
N GLU A 72 14.01 -6.33 -5.84
CA GLU A 72 14.48 -6.05 -4.48
C GLU A 72 14.54 -4.55 -4.17
N ASP A 73 14.91 -3.71 -5.16
CA ASP A 73 14.83 -2.25 -5.01
C ASP A 73 13.37 -1.81 -4.80
N PHE A 74 12.44 -2.37 -5.58
CA PHE A 74 11.01 -2.10 -5.44
C PHE A 74 10.51 -2.48 -4.04
N LYS A 75 10.82 -3.69 -3.59
CA LYS A 75 10.45 -4.18 -2.26
C LYS A 75 10.99 -3.27 -1.16
N THR A 76 12.26 -2.86 -1.26
CA THR A 76 12.92 -1.97 -0.29
C THR A 76 12.25 -0.61 -0.26
N TRP A 77 12.00 -0.03 -1.44
CA TRP A 77 11.33 1.25 -1.59
C TRP A 77 9.89 1.23 -1.06
N ALA A 78 9.12 0.19 -1.41
CA ALA A 78 7.73 0.05 -0.97
C ALA A 78 7.66 -0.18 0.55
N ALA A 79 8.54 -1.01 1.10
CA ALA A 79 8.62 -1.24 2.54
C ALA A 79 8.98 0.03 3.30
N TYR A 80 9.89 0.85 2.78
CA TYR A 80 10.19 2.16 3.37
C TYR A 80 8.94 3.04 3.44
N LEU A 81 8.21 3.20 2.34
CA LEU A 81 6.99 4.04 2.31
C LEU A 81 5.90 3.51 3.25
N ILE A 82 5.72 2.19 3.31
CA ILE A 82 4.74 1.56 4.21
C ILE A 82 5.14 1.76 5.68
N ASN A 83 6.44 1.66 6.00
CA ASN A 83 6.91 1.90 7.37
C ASN A 83 6.76 3.36 7.77
N VAL A 84 7.04 4.31 6.87
CA VAL A 84 6.74 5.73 7.14
C VAL A 84 5.25 5.93 7.39
N TYR A 85 4.38 5.35 6.54
CA TYR A 85 2.94 5.41 6.77
C TYR A 85 2.57 4.83 8.14
N HIS A 86 3.07 3.64 8.48
CA HIS A 86 2.84 2.99 9.76
C HIS A 86 3.25 3.87 10.94
N ASP A 87 4.48 4.39 10.93
CA ASP A 87 5.05 5.14 12.04
C ASP A 87 4.27 6.44 12.27
N GLU A 88 3.82 7.10 11.20
CA GLU A 88 2.95 8.26 11.28
C GLU A 88 1.60 7.92 11.92
N VAL A 89 0.97 6.78 11.57
CA VAL A 89 -0.26 6.32 12.24
C VAL A 89 -0.03 6.03 13.72
N GLU A 90 1.08 5.36 14.07
CA GLU A 90 1.40 4.98 15.45
C GLU A 90 1.89 6.16 16.31
N SER A 91 2.29 7.27 15.70
CA SER A 91 2.75 8.47 16.40
C SER A 91 1.61 9.32 16.99
N LEU A 92 0.36 9.04 16.60
CA LEU A 92 -0.81 9.72 17.14
C LEU A 92 -0.98 9.45 18.64
N ASP A 93 -1.56 10.42 19.34
CA ASP A 93 -1.98 10.21 20.72
C ASP A 93 -2.87 8.97 20.85
N PRO A 94 -2.83 8.21 21.95
CA PRO A 94 -3.69 7.06 22.16
C PRO A 94 -5.18 7.38 21.97
N PRO A 95 -5.99 6.43 21.47
CA PRO A 95 -7.42 6.64 21.30
C PRO A 95 -8.11 6.84 22.64
N VAL A 96 -9.02 7.80 22.73
CA VAL A 96 -9.74 8.12 23.98
C VAL A 96 -11.17 7.57 24.04
N ASN A 97 -11.66 7.00 22.94
CA ASN A 97 -12.99 6.42 22.82
C ASN A 97 -13.04 5.32 21.76
N LYS A 98 -14.17 4.61 21.67
CA LYS A 98 -14.35 3.47 20.75
C LYS A 98 -14.32 3.85 19.27
N GLU A 99 -14.71 5.08 18.92
CA GLU A 99 -14.69 5.54 17.53
C GLU A 99 -13.23 5.75 17.09
N GLU A 100 -12.41 6.35 17.94
CA GLU A 100 -10.96 6.48 17.71
C GLU A 100 -10.24 5.12 17.69
N GLU A 101 -10.62 4.19 18.57
CA GLU A 101 -10.08 2.81 18.54
C GLU A 101 -10.38 2.13 17.19
N TYR A 102 -11.61 2.28 16.69
CA TYR A 102 -12.01 1.75 15.39
C TYR A 102 -11.25 2.42 14.24
N ASP A 103 -11.17 3.74 14.22
CA ASP A 103 -10.47 4.50 13.18
C ASP A 103 -8.98 4.11 13.11
N LEU A 104 -8.32 3.99 14.26
CA LEU A 104 -6.93 3.50 14.35
C LEU A 104 -6.80 2.07 13.77
N GLN A 105 -7.72 1.18 14.11
CA GLN A 105 -7.73 -0.19 13.58
C GLN A 105 -7.90 -0.21 12.06
N VAL A 106 -8.75 0.65 11.50
CA VAL A 106 -8.92 0.77 10.05
C VAL A 106 -7.61 1.22 9.39
N MET A 107 -6.94 2.23 9.95
CA MET A 107 -5.67 2.71 9.39
C MET A 107 -4.56 1.65 9.47
N ARG A 108 -4.46 0.92 10.60
CA ARG A 108 -3.55 -0.24 10.75
C ARG A 108 -3.85 -1.34 9.74
N PHE A 109 -5.13 -1.66 9.55
CA PHE A 109 -5.55 -2.65 8.57
C PHE A 109 -5.10 -2.28 7.15
N GLN A 110 -5.18 -1.00 6.77
CA GLN A 110 -4.67 -0.54 5.47
C GLN A 110 -3.15 -0.75 5.36
N THR A 111 -2.38 -0.42 6.39
CA THR A 111 -0.93 -0.65 6.44
C THR A 111 -0.58 -2.13 6.27
N GLU A 112 -1.22 -3.01 7.03
CA GLU A 112 -1.01 -4.46 6.92
C GLU A 112 -1.36 -4.98 5.52
N THR A 113 -2.44 -4.48 4.93
CA THR A 113 -2.88 -4.88 3.60
C THR A 113 -1.89 -4.42 2.54
N LYS A 114 -1.32 -3.20 2.65
CA LYS A 114 -0.23 -2.74 1.76
C LYS A 114 0.98 -3.67 1.82
N THR A 115 1.39 -4.11 3.01
CA THR A 115 2.49 -5.08 3.17
C THR A 115 2.21 -6.43 2.50
N LYS A 116 0.97 -6.92 2.62
CA LYS A 116 0.52 -8.15 1.95
C LYS A 116 0.56 -8.00 0.42
N LEU A 117 0.09 -6.87 -0.11
CA LEU A 117 0.14 -6.56 -1.54
C LEU A 117 1.57 -6.56 -2.08
N VAL A 118 2.51 -5.91 -1.40
CA VAL A 118 3.93 -5.92 -1.81
C VAL A 118 4.50 -7.34 -1.80
N SER A 119 4.16 -8.13 -0.78
CA SER A 119 4.60 -9.52 -0.69
C SER A 119 4.07 -10.38 -1.85
N LEU A 120 2.81 -10.17 -2.25
CA LEU A 120 2.19 -10.83 -3.39
C LEU A 120 2.84 -10.40 -4.72
N VAL A 121 3.12 -9.11 -4.91
CA VAL A 121 3.85 -8.62 -6.09
C VAL A 121 5.19 -9.32 -6.22
N VAL A 122 5.99 -9.33 -5.15
CA VAL A 122 7.31 -9.96 -5.15
C VAL A 122 7.21 -11.46 -5.45
N LYS A 123 6.20 -12.13 -4.90
CA LYS A 123 5.94 -13.56 -5.15
C LYS A 123 5.56 -13.84 -6.60
N ILE A 124 4.75 -12.98 -7.22
CA ILE A 124 4.27 -13.17 -8.59
C ILE A 124 5.38 -12.86 -9.59
N GLU A 125 6.00 -11.69 -9.50
CA GLU A 125 7.09 -11.25 -10.38
C GLU A 125 8.36 -12.10 -10.22
N GLY A 126 8.65 -12.58 -9.01
CA GLY A 126 9.82 -13.43 -8.75
C GLY A 126 9.70 -14.87 -9.27
N ARG A 127 8.55 -15.24 -9.84
CA ARG A 127 8.31 -16.56 -10.45
C ARG A 127 8.41 -16.55 -11.98
N GLU A 128 8.37 -15.37 -12.59
CA GLU A 128 8.55 -15.17 -14.03
C GLU A 128 10.04 -15.11 -14.39
#